data_AF-A0A3B8ST60-F1
#
_entry.id   AF-A0A3B8ST60-F1
#
_cell.length_a   1.000
_cell.length_b   1.000
_cell.length_c   1.000
_cell.angle_alpha   90.00
_cell.angle_beta   90.00
_cell.angle_gamma   90.00
#
_symmetry.space_group_name_H-M   'P 1'
#
loop_
_entity.id
_entity.type
_entity.pdbx_description
1 polymer ?
#
loop_
_entity_poly.entity_id
_entity_poly.type
_entity_poly.pdbx_seq_one_letter_code
_entity_poly.pdbx_strand_id
1 'polypeptide(L)' 'MFWATAAIIVGIALTVVSADKFVEGAASLASRLGMSHFLIGLTIVSVGTSAPELLVSAVAAYEESP' A
#
# COMPACT_ATOMS: atom_id res chain seq x y z
N MET A 1 16.83 1.38 22.15
CA MET A 1 16.10 0.19 21.65
C MET A 1 14.59 0.39 21.67
N PHE A 2 13.95 0.68 22.81
CA PHE A 2 12.48 0.84 22.89
C PHE A 2 11.90 1.83 21.86
N TRP A 3 12.49 3.01 21.71
CA TRP A 3 12.06 4.02 20.73
C TRP A 3 12.15 3.56 19.27
N ALA A 4 13.20 2.81 18.91
CA ALA A 4 13.36 2.30 17.55
C ALA A 4 12.31 1.23 17.24
N THR A 5 12.04 0.32 18.18
CA THR A 5 11.00 -0.69 18.04
C THR A 5 9.61 -0.05 17.93
N ALA A 6 9.33 0.97 18.75
CA ALA A 6 8.08 1.72 18.68
C ALA A 6 7.91 2.42 17.32
N ALA A 7 8.97 3.06 16.80
CA ALA A 7 8.95 3.71 15.50
C ALA A 7 8.67 2.71 14.36
N ILE A 8 9.27 1.52 14.40
CA ILE A 8 9.02 0.46 13.41
C ILE A 8 7.55 0.01 13.44
N ILE A 9 7.01 -0.26 14.63
CA ILE A 9 5.62 -0.71 14.79
C ILE A 9 4.64 0.36 14.27
N VAL A 10 4.86 1.63 14.63
CA VAL A 10 4.03 2.74 14.18
C VAL A 10 4.16 2.95 12.67
N GLY A 11 5.37 2.87 12.13
CA GLY A 11 5.63 2.98 10.69
C GLY A 11 4.86 1.92 9.89
N ILE A 12 4.97 0.64 10.29
CA ILE A 12 4.23 -0.47 9.65
C ILE A 12 2.71 -0.26 9.78
N ALA A 13 2.22 0.14 10.95
CA ALA A 13 0.79 0.39 11.13
C ALA A 13 0.29 1.51 10.21
N LEU A 14 1.04 2.60 10.09
CA LEU A 14 0.68 3.72 9.21
C LEU A 14 0.68 3.33 7.74
N THR A 15 1.65 2.55 7.28
CA THR A 15 1.71 2.12 5.87
C THR A 15 0.57 1.18 5.52
N VAL A 16 0.24 0.21 6.37
CA VAL A 16 -0.89 -0.72 6.17
C VAL A 16 -2.21 0.05 6.11
N VAL A 17 -2.48 0.92 7.10
CA VAL A 17 -3.73 1.70 7.14
C VAL A 17 -3.85 2.62 5.92
N SER A 18 -2.75 3.22 5.49
CA SER A 18 -2.74 4.11 4.32
C SER A 18 -3.01 3.33 3.02
N ALA A 19 -2.40 2.15 2.87
CA ALA A 19 -2.60 1.30 1.71
C ALA A 19 -4.04 0.80 1.62
N ASP A 20 -4.63 0.33 2.73
CA ASP A 20 -6.04 -0.12 2.77
C ASP A 20 -6.97 1.01 2.34
N LYS A 21 -6.78 2.21 2.89
CA LYS A 21 -7.61 3.38 2.55
C LYS A 21 -7.45 3.81 1.10
N PHE A 22 -6.24 3.73 0.55
CA PHE A 22 -5.97 4.01 -0.85
C PHE A 22 -6.69 3.00 -1.77
N VAL A 23 -6.60 1.70 -1.46
CA VAL A 23 -7.23 0.62 -2.24
C VAL A 23 -8.75 0.73 -2.21
N GLU A 24 -9.34 0.98 -1.03
CA GLU A 24 -10.78 1.22 -0.88
C GLU A 24 -11.25 2.41 -1.75
N GLY A 25 -10.52 3.53 -1.69
CA GLY A 25 -10.82 4.72 -2.48
C GLY A 25 -10.71 4.48 -3.99
N ALA A 26 -9.62 3.86 -4.42
CA ALA A 26 -9.37 3.53 -5.83
C ALA A 26 -10.41 2.54 -6.37
N ALA A 27 -10.73 1.49 -5.61
CA ALA A 27 -11.74 0.50 -5.96
C ALA A 27 -13.14 1.14 -6.05
N SER A 28 -13.49 2.03 -5.12
CA SER A 28 -14.76 2.78 -5.16
C SER A 28 -14.85 3.66 -6.40
N LEU A 29 -13.77 4.37 -6.74
CA LEU A 29 -13.72 5.20 -7.94
C LEU A 29 -13.86 4.35 -9.22
N ALA A 30 -13.11 3.25 -9.32
CA ALA A 30 -13.17 2.34 -10.46
C ALA A 30 -14.55 1.71 -10.64
N SER A 31 -15.20 1.31 -9.54
CA SER A 31 -16.57 0.80 -9.54
C SER A 31 -17.55 1.85 -10.07
N ARG A 32 -17.43 3.12 -9.63
CA ARG A 32 -18.26 4.24 -10.14
C ARG A 32 -18.02 4.55 -11.62
N LEU A 33 -16.83 4.26 -12.13
CA LEU A 33 -16.48 4.39 -13.55
C LEU A 33 -16.96 3.19 -14.40
N GLY A 34 -17.69 2.24 -13.81
CA GLY A 34 -18.27 1.09 -14.52
C GLY A 34 -17.33 -0.09 -14.70
N MET A 35 -16.20 -0.10 -13.99
CA MET A 35 -15.26 -1.23 -14.02
C MET A 35 -15.84 -2.46 -13.31
N SER A 36 -15.64 -3.65 -13.87
CA SER A 36 -16.11 -4.89 -13.26
C SER A 36 -15.31 -5.23 -12.00
N HIS A 37 -15.97 -5.85 -11.01
CA HIS A 37 -15.33 -6.29 -9.76
C HIS A 37 -14.14 -7.23 -10.02
N PHE A 38 -14.20 -8.03 -11.08
CA PHE A 38 -13.11 -8.90 -11.50
C PHE A 38 -11.87 -8.08 -11.90
N LEU A 39 -12.03 -7.05 -12.72
CA LEU A 39 -10.91 -6.19 -13.13
C LEU A 39 -10.35 -5.38 -11.96
N ILE A 40 -11.22 -4.89 -11.07
CA ILE A 40 -10.79 -4.19 -9.84
C ILE A 40 -9.94 -5.12 -8.97
N GLY A 41 -10.36 -6.37 -8.77
CA GLY A 41 -9.60 -7.37 -8.02
C GLY A 41 -8.26 -7.72 -8.67
N LEU A 42 -8.27 -7.91 -9.99
CA LEU A 42 -7.07 -8.28 -10.76
C LEU A 42 -6.03 -7.16 -10.82
N THR A 43 -6.44 -5.89 -10.70
CA THR A 43 -5.55 -4.73 -10.90
C THR A 43 -5.34 -3.91 -9.63
N ILE A 44 -6.39 -3.33 -9.07
CA ILE A 44 -6.29 -2.39 -7.95
C ILE A 44 -5.97 -3.12 -6.65
N VAL A 45 -6.68 -4.22 -6.38
CA VAL A 45 -6.48 -4.98 -5.14
C VAL A 45 -5.13 -5.72 -5.17
N SER A 46 -4.78 -6.34 -6.30
CA SER A 46 -3.52 -7.08 -6.46
C SER A 46 -2.28 -6.19 -6.30
N VAL A 47 -2.32 -4.95 -6.82
CA VAL A 47 -1.25 -3.96 -6.62
C VAL A 47 -1.31 -3.40 -5.20
N GLY A 48 -2.51 -3.15 -4.70
CA GLY A 48 -2.77 -2.58 -3.38
C GLY A 48 -2.16 -3.36 -2.22
N THR A 49 -2.24 -4.69 -2.26
CA THR A 49 -1.68 -5.57 -1.21
C THR A 49 -0.17 -5.52 -1.11
N SER A 50 0.51 -5.12 -2.19
CA SER A 50 1.97 -5.01 -2.25
C SER A 50 2.44 -3.56 -2.24
N ALA A 51 1.53 -2.59 -2.12
CA ALA A 51 1.86 -1.17 -2.21
C ALA A 51 2.82 -0.70 -1.11
N PRO A 52 2.65 -1.09 0.18
CA PRO A 52 3.63 -0.77 1.22
C PRO A 52 5.03 -1.28 0.90
N GLU A 53 5.14 -2.54 0.48
CA GLU A 53 6.40 -3.22 0.17
C GLU A 53 7.07 -2.59 -1.05
N LEU A 54 6.30 -2.26 -2.09
CA LEU A 54 6.78 -1.56 -3.27
C LEU A 54 7.34 -0.18 -2.92
N LEU A 55 6.66 0.57 -2.05
CA LEU A 55 7.14 1.87 -1.59
C LEU A 55 8.43 1.76 -0.79
N VAL A 56 8.49 0.81 0.16
CA VAL A 56 9.70 0.57 0.95
C VAL A 56 10.86 0.15 0.05
N SER A 57 10.62 -0.76 -0.89
CA SER A 57 11.63 -1.23 -1.85
C SER A 57 12.11 -0.11 -2.77
N ALA A 58 11.21 0.75 -3.23
CA ALA A 58 11.55 1.90 -4.07
C ALA A 58 12.39 2.93 -3.30
N VAL A 59 12.04 3.21 -2.04
CA VAL A 59 12.82 4.11 -1.18
C VAL A 59 14.21 3.52 -0.89
N ALA A 60 14.28 2.24 -0.54
CA ALA A 60 15.57 1.56 -0.29
C ALA A 60 16.48 1.58 -1.53
N ALA A 61 15.91 1.31 -2.71
CA ALA A 61 16.63 1.39 -3.97
C ALA A 61 17.08 2.82 -4.30
N TYR A 62 16.28 3.84 -3.97
CA TYR A 62 16.63 5.25 -4.15
C TYR A 62 17.75 5.70 -3.20
N GLU A 63 17.81 5.14 -1.99
CA GLU A 63 18.86 5.41 -1.00
C GLU A 63 20.15 4.58 -1.21
N GLU A 64 20.29 3.89 -2.35
CA GLU A 64 21.41 2.98 -2.66
C GLU A 64 21.70 1.95 -1.54
N SER A 65 20.66 1.62 -0.77
CA SER A 65 20.70 0.70 0.37
C SER A 65 19.81 -0.50 0.05
N PRO A 66 20.27 -1.42 -0.84
CA PRO A 66 19.47 -2.55 -1.32
C PRO A 66 19.10 -3.56 -0.22
#